data_AF-A0A838DK01-F1
#
_entry.id   AF-A0A838DK01-F1
#
_cell.length_a   1.000
_cell.length_b   1.000
_cell.length_c   1.000
_cell.angle_alpha   90.00
_cell.angle_beta   90.00
_cell.angle_gamma   90.00
#
_symmetry.space_group_name_H-M   'P 1'
#
loop_
_entity.id
_entity.type
_entity.pdbx_description
1 polymer ?
#
loop_
_entity_poly.entity_id
_entity_poly.type
_entity_poly.pdbx_seq_one_letter_code
_entity_poly.pdbx_strand_id
1 'polypeptide(L)'
;MPDSIMYPTDHMSSASRSLCSLLDDQWKQHTALFMNNADSYHALLQAVARVIPNAGGRVQELSSRLENYHQQYYNCYQALHALAEQIDAAAQGMRATDAESASGFEQMSL
;
A
#
# COMPACT_ATOMS: atom_id res chain seq x y z
N MET A 1 15.73 -34.71 17.30
CA MET A 1 16.23 -33.33 17.20
C MET A 1 15.08 -32.55 16.60
N PRO A 2 14.36 -31.69 17.33
CA PRO A 2 13.36 -30.86 16.69
C PRO A 2 14.12 -29.88 15.80
N ASP A 3 13.81 -29.88 14.50
CA ASP A 3 14.32 -28.90 13.57
C ASP A 3 14.06 -27.52 14.16
N SER A 4 15.13 -26.74 14.37
CA SER A 4 15.01 -25.35 14.78
C SER A 4 14.19 -24.65 13.69
N ILE A 5 12.93 -24.34 13.98
CA ILE A 5 12.07 -23.55 13.11
C ILE A 5 12.63 -22.13 13.14
N MET A 6 13.64 -21.88 12.31
CA MET A 6 14.18 -20.54 12.12
C MET A 6 13.20 -19.78 11.25
N TYR A 7 12.39 -18.92 11.88
CA TYR A 7 11.45 -18.09 11.15
C TYR A 7 12.22 -17.14 10.23
N PRO A 8 11.82 -16.98 8.95
CA PRO A 8 12.51 -16.13 7.99
C PRO A 8 12.16 -14.64 8.22
N THR A 9 12.33 -14.16 9.45
CA THR A 9 11.93 -12.82 9.91
C THR A 9 12.58 -11.70 9.12
N ASP A 10 13.83 -11.88 8.68
CA ASP A 10 14.52 -10.94 7.79
C ASP A 10 13.88 -10.87 6.40
N HIS A 11 13.48 -12.01 5.84
CA HIS A 11 12.77 -12.04 4.57
C HIS A 11 11.39 -11.40 4.68
N MET A 12 10.68 -11.62 5.80
CA MET A 12 9.37 -11.00 6.05
C MET A 12 9.48 -9.48 6.15
N SER A 13 10.44 -8.96 6.92
CA SER A 13 10.69 -7.52 7.03
C SER A 13 11.20 -6.89 5.73
N SER A 14 12.01 -7.61 4.96
CA SER A 14 12.46 -7.12 3.65
C SER A 14 11.29 -7.07 2.66
N ALA A 15 10.43 -8.08 2.66
CA ALA A 15 9.27 -8.17 1.78
C ALA A 15 8.22 -7.10 2.12
N SER A 16 7.92 -6.88 3.40
CA SER A 16 6.97 -5.85 3.84
C SER A 16 7.41 -4.44 3.42
N ARG A 17 8.68 -4.09 3.62
CA ARG A 17 9.23 -2.80 3.19
C ARG A 17 9.20 -2.63 1.68
N SER A 18 9.51 -3.70 0.95
CA SER A 18 9.43 -3.69 -0.52
C SER A 18 7.98 -3.49 -1.00
N LEU A 19 7.02 -4.12 -0.32
CA LEU A 19 5.59 -3.94 -0.58
C LEU A 19 5.14 -2.51 -0.29
N CYS A 20 5.51 -1.92 0.86
CA CYS A 20 5.21 -0.52 1.16
C CYS A 20 5.75 0.41 0.07
N SER A 21 7.02 0.27 -0.31
CA SER A 21 7.61 1.09 -1.37
C SER A 21 6.88 0.94 -2.71
N LEU A 22 6.49 -0.28 -3.08
CA LEU A 22 5.73 -0.52 -4.31
C LEU A 22 4.34 0.11 -4.25
N LEU A 23 3.65 -0.02 -3.12
CA LEU A 23 2.32 0.57 -2.90
C LEU A 23 2.37 2.09 -2.96
N ASP A 24 3.40 2.71 -2.36
CA ASP A 24 3.62 4.16 -2.40
C ASP A 24 3.86 4.65 -3.83
N ASP A 25 4.66 3.93 -4.61
CA ASP A 25 4.94 4.31 -5.99
C ASP A 25 3.71 4.13 -6.89
N GLN A 26 2.92 3.07 -6.67
CA GLN A 26 1.63 2.91 -7.36
C GLN A 26 0.64 4.02 -6.98
N TRP A 27 0.57 4.38 -5.70
CA TRP A 27 -0.29 5.47 -5.23
C TRP A 27 0.14 6.82 -5.83
N LYS A 28 1.44 7.11 -5.92
CA LYS A 28 1.96 8.30 -6.60
C LYS A 28 1.58 8.34 -8.08
N GLN A 29 1.71 7.22 -8.79
CA GLN A 29 1.31 7.12 -10.20
C GLN A 29 -0.19 7.33 -10.37
N HIS A 30 -1.01 6.68 -9.54
CA HIS A 30 -2.45 6.85 -9.55
C HIS A 30 -2.84 8.30 -9.28
N THR A 31 -2.33 8.91 -8.20
CA THR A 31 -2.64 10.31 -7.90
C THR A 31 -2.21 11.25 -9.03
N ALA A 32 -1.06 11.04 -9.66
CA ALA A 32 -0.63 11.84 -10.80
C ALA A 32 -1.62 11.84 -11.97
N LEU A 33 -2.32 10.73 -12.22
CA LEU A 33 -3.38 10.61 -13.22
C LEU A 33 -4.69 11.31 -12.83
N PHE A 34 -4.89 11.59 -11.54
CA PHE A 34 -6.10 12.22 -10.99
C PHE A 34 -5.91 13.69 -10.56
N MET A 35 -4.69 14.16 -10.29
CA MET A 35 -4.40 15.57 -9.94
C MET A 35 -4.69 16.52 -11.10
N ASN A 36 -4.76 17.84 -10.90
CA ASN A 36 -5.05 18.86 -11.94
C ASN A 36 -3.92 19.07 -12.98
N ASN A 37 -3.24 18.00 -13.40
CA ASN A 37 -2.32 18.01 -14.53
C ASN A 37 -3.11 18.04 -15.84
N ALA A 38 -2.52 18.56 -16.92
CA ALA A 38 -3.20 18.71 -18.21
C ALA A 38 -3.73 17.38 -18.79
N ASP A 39 -3.04 16.28 -18.49
CA ASP A 39 -3.39 14.93 -18.95
C ASP A 39 -4.18 14.12 -17.93
N SER A 40 -4.64 14.74 -16.85
CA SER A 40 -5.40 14.04 -15.84
C SER A 40 -6.80 13.70 -16.32
N TYR A 41 -7.39 12.66 -15.73
CA TYR A 41 -8.77 12.29 -16.05
C TYR A 41 -9.75 13.43 -15.85
N HIS A 42 -9.51 14.31 -14.87
CA HIS A 42 -10.35 15.47 -14.61
C HIS A 42 -10.20 16.54 -15.70
N ALA A 43 -8.98 16.85 -16.12
CA ALA A 43 -8.72 17.81 -17.20
C ALA A 43 -9.27 17.31 -18.55
N LEU A 44 -9.07 16.02 -18.86
CA LEU A 44 -9.61 15.38 -20.06
C LEU A 44 -11.14 15.39 -20.06
N LEU A 45 -11.78 15.09 -18.93
CA LEU A 45 -13.24 15.18 -18.78
C LEU A 45 -13.77 16.58 -19.05
N GLN A 46 -13.11 17.61 -18.50
CA GLN A 46 -13.48 19.00 -18.73
C GLN A 46 -13.30 19.41 -20.20
N ALA A 47 -12.24 18.92 -20.86
CA ALA A 47 -12.03 19.16 -22.29
C ALA A 47 -13.13 18.49 -23.13
N VAL A 48 -13.46 17.24 -22.84
CA VAL A 48 -14.56 16.51 -23.52
C VAL A 48 -15.90 17.22 -23.34
N ALA A 49 -16.19 17.74 -22.14
CA ALA A 49 -17.41 18.48 -21.85
C ALA A 49 -17.56 19.76 -22.68
N ARG A 50 -16.43 20.40 -23.05
CA ARG A 50 -16.40 21.62 -23.87
C ARG A 50 -16.56 21.32 -25.36
N VAL A 51 -16.11 20.16 -25.83
CA VAL A 51 -16.10 19.80 -27.26
C VAL A 51 -17.38 19.09 -27.70
N ILE A 52 -17.99 18.26 -26.83
CA ILE A 52 -19.16 17.46 -27.19
C ILE A 52 -20.46 18.16 -26.71
N PRO A 53 -21.32 18.64 -27.63
CA PRO A 53 -22.61 19.21 -27.26
C PRO A 53 -23.48 18.17 -26.54
N ASN A 54 -24.20 18.59 -25.50
CA ASN A 54 -25.06 17.75 -24.65
C ASN A 54 -24.35 16.63 -23.85
N ALA A 55 -23.01 16.65 -23.76
CA ALA A 55 -22.28 15.67 -22.96
C ALA A 55 -22.36 15.90 -21.44
N GLY A 56 -22.87 17.06 -20.99
CA GLY A 56 -22.85 17.49 -19.58
C GLY A 56 -23.31 16.41 -18.58
N GLY A 57 -24.43 15.74 -18.85
CA GLY A 57 -24.93 14.67 -17.96
C GLY A 57 -24.03 13.43 -17.92
N ARG A 58 -23.48 13.00 -19.06
CA ARG A 58 -22.58 11.84 -19.15
C ARG A 58 -21.20 12.14 -18.56
N VAL A 59 -20.71 13.37 -18.72
CA VAL A 59 -19.47 13.85 -18.11
C VAL A 59 -19.60 13.86 -16.60
N GLN A 60 -20.73 14.33 -16.06
CA GLN A 60 -20.96 14.36 -14.62
C GLN A 60 -21.03 12.96 -14.02
N GLU A 61 -21.71 12.02 -14.71
CA GLU A 61 -21.73 10.61 -14.32
C GLU A 61 -20.31 10.00 -14.33
N LEU A 62 -19.55 10.25 -15.40
CA LEU A 62 -18.18 9.74 -15.53
C LEU A 62 -17.24 10.36 -14.47
N SER A 63 -17.40 11.64 -14.14
CA SER A 63 -16.65 12.30 -13.05
C SER A 63 -16.94 11.63 -11.71
N SER A 64 -18.22 11.39 -11.40
CA SER A 64 -18.63 10.74 -10.16
C SER A 64 -18.10 9.29 -10.07
N ARG A 65 -18.11 8.54 -11.19
CA ARG A 65 -17.52 7.20 -11.25
C ARG A 65 -16.00 7.23 -11.05
N LEU A 66 -15.31 8.23 -11.61
CA LEU A 66 -13.87 8.41 -11.45
C LEU A 66 -13.48 8.79 -10.01
N GLU A 67 -14.24 9.67 -9.37
CA GLU A 67 -14.07 9.99 -7.94
C GLU A 67 -14.30 8.76 -7.06
N ASN A 68 -15.35 7.98 -7.36
CA ASN A 68 -15.63 6.75 -6.65
C ASN A 68 -14.48 5.72 -6.82
N TYR A 69 -13.99 5.53 -8.04
CA TYR A 69 -12.83 4.68 -8.30
C TYR A 69 -11.58 5.16 -7.56
N HIS A 70 -11.31 6.47 -7.56
CA HIS A 70 -10.20 7.05 -6.82
C HIS A 70 -10.30 6.73 -5.32
N GLN A 71 -11.49 6.88 -4.73
CA GLN A 71 -11.73 6.55 -3.33
C GLN A 71 -11.55 5.06 -3.04
N GLN A 72 -12.06 4.17 -3.90
CA GLN A 72 -11.86 2.73 -3.76
C GLN A 72 -10.38 2.36 -3.82
N TYR A 73 -9.64 2.96 -4.75
CA TYR A 73 -8.20 2.75 -4.89
C TYR A 73 -7.45 3.21 -3.63
N TYR A 74 -7.78 4.39 -3.10
CA TYR A 74 -7.21 4.90 -1.86
C TYR A 74 -7.44 3.95 -0.67
N ASN A 75 -8.68 3.48 -0.50
CA ASN A 75 -9.02 2.55 0.58
C ASN A 75 -8.22 1.23 0.45
N CYS A 76 -8.06 0.73 -0.78
CA CYS A 76 -7.26 -0.47 -1.06
C CYS A 76 -5.78 -0.25 -0.71
N TYR A 77 -5.22 0.89 -1.15
CA TYR A 77 -3.86 1.29 -0.81
C TYR A 77 -3.65 1.32 0.70
N GLN A 78 -4.53 1.99 1.46
CA GLN A 78 -4.42 2.04 2.92
C GLN A 78 -4.47 0.67 3.57
N ALA A 79 -5.39 -0.20 3.14
CA ALA A 79 -5.52 -1.55 3.69
C ALA A 79 -4.27 -2.41 3.44
N LEU A 80 -3.73 -2.35 2.22
CA LEU A 80 -2.53 -3.09 1.85
C LEU A 80 -1.28 -2.54 2.55
N HIS A 81 -1.18 -1.23 2.70
CA HIS A 81 -0.07 -0.60 3.41
C HIS A 81 -0.09 -1.00 4.90
N ALA A 82 -1.24 -0.91 5.54
CA ALA A 82 -1.41 -1.32 6.94
C ALA A 82 -1.09 -2.81 7.14
N LEU A 83 -1.47 -3.67 6.19
CA LEU A 83 -1.11 -5.10 6.24
C LEU A 83 0.41 -5.29 6.15
N ALA A 84 1.09 -4.58 5.26
CA ALA A 84 2.54 -4.65 5.13
C ALA A 84 3.25 -4.19 6.42
N GLU A 85 2.79 -3.11 7.04
CA GLU A 85 3.30 -2.63 8.33
C GLU A 85 3.10 -3.66 9.45
N GLN A 86 1.94 -4.32 9.50
CA GLN A 86 1.67 -5.39 10.48
C GLN A 86 2.60 -6.59 10.30
N ILE A 87 2.92 -6.96 9.05
CA ILE A 87 3.89 -8.02 8.75
C ILE A 87 5.28 -7.63 9.27
N ASP A 88 5.71 -6.37 9.07
CA ASP A 88 7.00 -5.92 9.59
C ASP A 88 7.03 -5.91 11.13
N ALA A 89 5.97 -5.41 11.77
CA ALA A 89 5.85 -5.40 13.22
C ALA A 89 5.90 -6.82 13.80
N ALA A 90 5.21 -7.78 13.19
CA ALA A 90 5.25 -9.19 13.59
C ALA A 90 6.66 -9.79 13.42
N ALA A 91 7.35 -9.48 12.31
CA ALA A 91 8.70 -9.95 12.06
C ALA A 91 9.73 -9.38 13.05
N GLN A 92 9.57 -8.10 13.44
CA GLN A 92 10.39 -7.48 14.48
C GLN A 92 10.10 -8.09 15.87
N GLY A 93 8.82 -8.32 16.18
CA GLY A 93 8.41 -8.97 17.43
C GLY A 93 8.97 -10.38 17.60
N MET A 94 8.93 -11.19 16.54
CA MET A 94 9.55 -12.53 16.55
C MET A 94 11.07 -12.46 16.81
N ARG A 95 11.78 -11.51 16.18
CA ARG A 95 13.22 -11.31 16.43
C ARG A 95 13.53 -10.91 17.86
N ALA A 96 12.71 -10.05 18.47
CA ALA A 96 12.87 -9.66 19.86
C ALA A 96 12.69 -10.86 20.80
N THR A 97 11.64 -11.66 20.59
CA THR A 97 11.38 -12.88 21.38
C THR A 97 12.51 -13.91 21.25
N ASP A 98 13.04 -14.12 20.05
CA ASP A 98 14.17 -15.04 19.81
C ASP A 98 15.43 -14.55 20.55
N ALA A 99 15.73 -13.25 20.49
CA ALA A 99 16.87 -12.65 21.19
C ALA A 99 16.74 -12.74 22.71
N GLU A 100 15.55 -12.45 23.26
CA GLU A 100 15.26 -12.58 24.69
C GLU A 100 15.43 -14.02 25.16
N SER A 101 14.88 -14.98 24.41
CA SER A 101 15.01 -16.41 24.71
C SER A 101 16.47 -16.85 24.74
N ALA A 102 17.27 -16.48 23.73
CA ALA A 102 18.68 -16.79 23.67
C ALA A 102 19.46 -16.24 24.88
N SER A 103 19.21 -14.97 25.24
CA SER A 103 19.86 -14.33 26.40
C SER A 103 19.47 -14.97 27.75
N GLY A 104 18.22 -15.41 27.89
CA GLY A 104 17.74 -16.10 29.09
C GLY A 104 18.39 -17.47 29.30
N PHE A 105 18.65 -18.21 28.20
CA PHE A 105 19.37 -19.48 28.27
C PHE A 105 20.86 -19.31 28.61
N GLU A 106 21.52 -18.27 28.10
CA GLU A 106 22.92 -17.96 28.46
C GLU A 106 23.08 -17.58 29.94
N GLN A 107 22.12 -16.87 30.53
CA GLN A 107 22.17 -16.52 31.96
C GLN A 107 21.92 -17.70 32.90
N MET A 108 21.18 -18.73 32.47
CA MET A 108 20.91 -19.94 33.27
C MET A 108 22.01 -21.00 33.17
N SER A 109 22.98 -20.84 32.24
CA SER A 109 24.06 -21.79 32.00
C SER A 109 25.42 -21.38 32.60
N LEU A 110 25.45 -20.24 33.32
CA LEU A 110 26.55 -19.75 34.17
C LEU A 110 26.23 -19.98 35.66
#